data_AF-A0A6G2DPK0-F1
#
_entry.id   AF-A0A6G2DPK0-F1
#
_cell.length_a   1.000
_cell.length_b   1.000
_cell.length_c   1.000
_cell.angle_alpha   90.00
_cell.angle_beta   90.00
_cell.angle_gamma   90.00
#
_symmetry.space_group_name_H-M   'P 1'
#
loop_
_entity.id
_entity.type
_entity.pdbx_description
1 polymer ?
#
loop_
_entity_poly.entity_id
_entity_poly.type
_entity_poly.pdbx_seq_one_letter_code
_entity_poly.pdbx_strand_id
1 'polypeptide(L)' 'MWLMMDRIRQELENGGAVVLPTETVYGLFAKALDEKAVDCVYQLKRRPRDKAL' A
#
# COMPACT_ATOMS: atom_id res chain seq x y z
N MET A 1 -5.29 -7.51 18.97
CA MET A 1 -4.02 -7.11 18.34
C MET A 1 -3.70 -7.98 17.12
N TRP A 2 -3.64 -9.31 17.26
CA TRP A 2 -3.44 -10.26 16.14
C TRP A 2 -4.42 -10.09 14.96
N LEU A 3 -5.72 -9.93 15.25
CA LEU A 3 -6.75 -9.73 14.23
C LEU A 3 -6.50 -8.52 13.30
N MET A 4 -5.86 -7.46 13.81
CA MET A 4 -5.55 -6.27 13.01
C MET A 4 -4.43 -6.58 12.00
N MET A 5 -3.40 -7.28 12.45
CA MET A 5 -2.28 -7.70 11.60
C MET A 5 -2.71 -8.68 10.53
N ASP A 6 -3.62 -9.61 10.86
CA ASP A 6 -4.18 -10.54 9.89
C ASP A 6 -4.97 -9.82 8.79
N ARG A 7 -5.77 -8.80 9.16
CA ARG A 7 -6.49 -7.98 8.17
C ARG A 7 -5.55 -7.19 7.26
N ILE A 8 -4.49 -6.59 7.82
CA ILE A 8 -3.50 -5.86 7.03
C ILE A 8 -2.80 -6.81 6.04
N ARG A 9 -2.38 -7.99 6.52
CA ARG A 9 -1.79 -9.01 5.65
C ARG A 9 -2.76 -9.42 4.53
N GLN A 10 -4.00 -9.71 4.87
CA GLN A 10 -5.01 -10.12 3.90
C GLN A 10 -5.24 -9.05 2.83
N GLU A 11 -5.32 -7.77 3.22
CA GLU A 11 -5.47 -6.67 2.28
C GLU A 11 -4.28 -6.57 1.32
N LEU A 12 -3.06 -6.66 1.84
CA LEU A 12 -1.84 -6.64 1.03
C LEU A 12 -1.72 -7.84 0.09
N GLU A 13 -2.10 -9.04 0.54
CA GLU A 13 -2.11 -10.26 -0.29
C GLU A 13 -3.18 -10.23 -1.39
N ASN A 14 -4.29 -9.53 -1.15
CA ASN A 14 -5.34 -9.33 -2.16
C ASN A 14 -5.00 -8.23 -3.18
N GLY A 15 -3.80 -7.63 -3.11
CA GLY A 15 -3.37 -6.53 -3.98
C GLY A 15 -3.96 -5.17 -3.58
N GLY A 16 -4.54 -5.08 -2.39
CA GLY A 16 -5.05 -3.83 -1.82
C GLY A 16 -3.94 -2.93 -1.27
N ALA A 17 -4.35 -1.76 -0.80
CA ALA A 17 -3.45 -0.77 -0.21
C ALA A 17 -3.89 -0.42 1.22
N VAL A 18 -2.91 -0.23 2.11
CA VAL A 18 -3.14 0.07 3.53
C VAL A 18 -2.39 1.33 3.94
N VAL A 19 -2.95 2.08 4.88
CA VAL A 19 -2.28 3.23 5.48
C VAL A 19 -1.67 2.81 6.82
N LEU A 20 -0.36 2.97 6.97
CA LEU A 20 0.36 2.63 8.21
C LEU A 20 1.18 3.83 8.70
N PRO A 21 1.31 4.01 10.03
CA PRO A 21 2.17 5.04 10.58
C PRO A 21 3.66 4.69 10.32
N THR A 22 4.47 5.72 10.12
CA THR A 22 5.95 5.63 10.18
C THR A 22 6.46 6.66 11.17
N GLU A 23 7.78 6.75 11.37
CA GLU A 23 8.39 7.78 12.21
C GLU A 23 8.10 9.20 11.70
N THR A 24 8.04 9.39 10.38
CA THR A 24 7.94 10.73 9.77
C THR A 24 6.51 11.10 9.40
N VAL A 25 5.84 10.24 8.63
CA VAL A 25 4.47 10.48 8.13
C VAL A 25 3.70 9.16 7.98
N TYR A 26 2.40 9.23 7.75
CA TYR A 26 1.65 8.06 7.31
C TYR A 26 2.05 7.68 5.89
N GLY A 27 2.33 6.39 5.68
CA GLY A 27 2.60 5.83 4.37
C GLY A 27 1.38 5.09 3.81
N LEU A 28 1.22 5.14 2.49
CA LEU A 28 0.32 4.26 1.74
C LEU A 28 1.15 3.09 1.19
N PHE A 29 0.84 1.89 1.64
CA PHE A 29 1.59 0.67 1.35
C PHE A 29 0.78 -0.29 0.50
N ALA A 30 1.44 -1.02 -0.38
CA ALA A 30 0.90 -2.13 -1.16
C ALA A 30 2.01 -3.17 -1.40
N LYS A 31 1.67 -4.33 -1.96
CA LYS A 31 2.63 -5.38 -2.28
C LYS A 31 3.57 -4.93 -3.40
N ALA A 32 4.84 -4.66 -3.08
CA ALA A 32 5.80 -4.03 -3.98
C ALA A 32 6.14 -4.85 -5.24
N LEU A 33 6.01 -6.18 -5.18
CA LEU A 33 6.27 -7.09 -6.30
C LEU A 33 5.01 -7.40 -7.13
N ASP A 34 3.87 -6.81 -6.78
CA ASP A 34 2.62 -6.91 -7.54
C ASP A 34 2.38 -5.59 -8.29
N GLU A 35 2.55 -5.61 -9.61
CA GLU A 35 2.40 -4.43 -10.46
C GLU A 35 1.01 -3.79 -10.33
N LYS A 36 -0.06 -4.58 -10.18
CA LYS A 36 -1.43 -4.04 -10.03
C LYS A 36 -1.60 -3.32 -8.71
N ALA A 37 -1.00 -3.86 -7.65
CA ALA A 37 -1.03 -3.24 -6.32
C ALA A 37 -0.24 -1.92 -6.30
N VAL A 38 0.92 -1.89 -7.00
CA VAL A 38 1.71 -0.67 -7.20
C VAL A 38 0.93 0.37 -7.99
N ASP A 39 0.28 -0.02 -9.10
CA ASP A 39 -0.56 0.87 -9.91
C ASP A 39 -1.72 1.45 -9.09
N CYS A 40 -2.33 0.64 -8.21
CA CYS A 40 -3.35 1.11 -7.28
C CYS A 40 -2.84 2.26 -6.39
N VAL A 41 -1.61 2.16 -5.86
CA VAL A 41 -0.98 3.24 -5.07
C VAL A 41 -0.77 4.51 -5.90
N TYR A 42 -0.31 4.39 -7.15
CA TYR A 42 -0.19 5.53 -8.05
C TYR A 42 -1.53 6.22 -8.29
N GLN A 43 -2.60 5.46 -8.56
CA GLN A 43 -3.95 6.00 -8.76
C GLN A 43 -4.47 6.70 -7.50
N LEU A 44 -4.33 6.07 -6.33
CA LEU A 44 -4.76 6.65 -5.05
C LEU A 44 -4.00 7.94 -4.71
N LYS A 45 -2.69 7.98 -4.94
CA LYS A 45 -1.88 9.21 -4.77
C LYS A 45 -2.10 10.24 -5.88
N ARG A 46 -2.83 9.89 -6.96
CA ARG A 46 -2.92 10.66 -8.21
C ARG A 46 -1.52 11.06 -8.72
N ARG A 47 -0.56 10.14 -8.59
CA ARG A 47 0.84 10.36 -8.91
C ARG A 47 1.13 9.82 -10.33
N PRO A 48 1.80 10.60 -11.20
CA PRO A 48 2.27 10.10 -12.48
C PRO A 48 3.27 8.93 -12.33
N ARG A 49 3.21 7.93 -13.22
CA ARG A 49 4.03 6.70 -13.13
C ARG A 49 5.50 6.92 -13.49
N ASP A 50 5.82 8.02 -14.15
CA ASP A 50 7.20 8.48 -14.42
C ASP A 50 7.89 9.06 -13.17
N LYS A 51 7.16 9.25 -12.06
CA LYS A 51 7.70 9.69 -10.77
C LYS A 51 7.84 8.50 -9.83
N ALA A 52 9.04 8.25 -9.32
CA ALA A 52 9.27 7.24 -8.29
C ALA A 52 8.33 7.41 -7.08
N LEU A 53 7.90 6.30 -6.47
CA LEU A 53 7.02 6.29 -5.29
C LEU A 53 7.73 6.66 -4.00
#